data_AF-M7WEB3-F1
#
_entry.id   AF-M7WEB3-F1
#
_cell.length_a   1.000
_cell.length_b   1.000
_cell.length_c   1.000
_cell.angle_alpha   90.00
_cell.angle_beta   90.00
_cell.angle_gamma   90.00
#
_symmetry.space_group_name_H-M   'P 1'
#
loop_
_entity.id
_entity.type
_entity.pdbx_description
1 polymer ?
#
loop_
_entity_poly.entity_id
_entity_poly.type
_entity_poly.pdbx_seq_one_letter_code
_entity_poly.pdbx_strand_id
1 'polypeptide(L)'
;MVGTNGTVGGPRSCQKLVWTGHKIFCGKKAYPLTLPLLTPSEAEIAIANMDKPSHADSAGGAPRWSVYELAHKNLGLTRSDFKTCIQELTEGKKTTMSRWTFQQNQYLLTLAFCANRVPGGANTFRSDVINWLIKDQLDAADTGVLKRWLYSANRIEATMLQGLICVVSTLRGSLETLDLTVVKKRATASGPCCRALVTYIKAHFSPADAQKLFKVFTLDPSEDTEN
;
A
#
# COMPACT_ATOMS: atom_id res chain seq x y z
N MET A 1 5.19 -11.73 50.80
CA MET A 1 4.69 -12.41 49.59
C MET A 1 3.93 -11.39 48.77
N VAL A 2 4.57 -10.78 47.76
CA VAL A 2 3.95 -9.81 46.86
C VAL A 2 3.76 -10.52 45.52
N GLY A 3 2.50 -10.81 45.18
CA GLY A 3 2.13 -11.42 43.91
C GLY A 3 2.05 -10.38 42.80
N THR A 4 2.85 -10.60 41.76
CA THR A 4 2.89 -9.86 40.50
C THR A 4 1.66 -10.19 39.63
N ASN A 5 0.83 -9.20 39.30
CA ASN A 5 -0.18 -9.31 38.25
C ASN A 5 0.27 -8.52 37.02
N GLY A 6 1.08 -9.17 36.17
CA GLY A 6 1.35 -8.74 34.81
C GLY A 6 0.23 -9.21 33.89
N THR A 7 -0.63 -8.30 33.43
CA THR A 7 -1.64 -8.59 32.41
C THR A 7 -0.99 -8.79 31.05
N VAL A 8 -0.95 -10.05 30.61
CA VAL A 8 -0.50 -10.48 29.29
C VAL A 8 -1.46 -9.95 28.22
N GLY A 9 -1.10 -8.89 27.48
CA GLY A 9 -1.91 -8.37 26.37
C GLY A 9 -1.99 -9.37 25.21
N GLY A 10 -3.12 -10.03 25.01
CA GLY A 10 -3.31 -11.10 24.02
C GLY A 10 -3.49 -10.69 22.53
N PRO A 11 -3.90 -11.64 21.66
CA PRO A 11 -4.02 -11.55 20.18
C PRO A 11 -4.92 -10.43 19.60
N ARG A 12 -5.61 -9.66 20.44
CA ARG A 12 -6.55 -8.60 20.03
C ARG A 12 -5.86 -7.35 19.46
N SER A 13 -4.58 -7.13 19.77
CA SER A 13 -3.85 -5.93 19.31
C SER A 13 -3.46 -6.01 17.83
N CYS A 14 -3.05 -7.19 17.36
CA CYS A 14 -2.65 -7.42 15.97
C CYS A 14 -3.88 -7.40 15.04
N GLN A 15 -5.00 -7.97 15.47
CA GLN A 15 -6.28 -7.87 14.76
C GLN A 15 -6.75 -6.42 14.57
N LYS A 16 -6.53 -5.55 15.57
CA LYS A 16 -6.84 -4.12 15.45
C LYS A 16 -5.98 -3.43 14.39
N LEU A 17 -4.67 -3.71 14.34
CA LEU A 17 -3.76 -3.11 13.35
C LEU A 17 -4.07 -3.55 11.92
N VAL A 18 -4.29 -4.86 11.73
CA VAL A 18 -4.73 -5.43 10.46
C VAL A 18 -6.01 -4.74 10.00
N TRP A 19 -6.98 -4.59 10.90
CA TRP A 19 -8.25 -3.93 10.59
C TRP A 19 -8.09 -2.44 10.27
N THR A 20 -7.19 -1.73 10.98
CA THR A 20 -6.89 -0.32 10.70
C THR A 20 -6.34 -0.14 9.30
N GLY A 21 -5.37 -0.96 8.88
CA GLY A 21 -4.83 -0.90 7.52
C GLY A 21 -5.82 -1.34 6.45
N HIS A 22 -6.54 -2.45 6.69
CA HIS A 22 -7.54 -2.96 5.75
C HIS A 22 -8.66 -1.94 5.48
N LYS A 23 -9.12 -1.22 6.52
CA LYS A 23 -10.11 -0.13 6.41
C LYS A 23 -9.67 1.04 5.54
N ILE A 24 -8.37 1.24 5.31
CA ILE A 24 -7.88 2.30 4.43
C ILE A 24 -8.37 2.08 3.00
N PHE A 25 -8.44 0.81 2.55
CA PHE A 25 -8.79 0.45 1.17
C PHE A 25 -10.20 -0.12 1.04
N CYS A 26 -10.79 -0.56 2.14
CA CYS A 26 -12.15 -1.08 2.20
C CYS A 26 -13.10 0.03 2.63
N GLY A 27 -13.63 0.76 1.65
CA GLY A 27 -14.80 1.61 1.85
C GLY A 27 -16.04 0.76 2.20
N LYS A 28 -17.20 1.04 1.59
CA LYS A 28 -18.42 0.23 1.82
C LYS A 28 -18.31 -1.22 1.31
N LYS A 29 -17.33 -1.50 0.45
CA LYS A 29 -17.04 -2.83 -0.12
C LYS A 29 -15.54 -3.11 -0.02
N ALA A 30 -15.16 -4.37 0.16
CA ALA A 30 -13.77 -4.81 0.18
C ALA A 30 -13.17 -5.07 -1.22
N TYR A 31 -14.02 -5.08 -2.25
CA TYR A 31 -13.67 -5.25 -3.66
C TYR A 31 -14.57 -4.38 -4.55
N PRO A 32 -14.04 -3.71 -5.59
CA PRO A 32 -12.62 -3.63 -5.95
C PRO A 32 -11.79 -2.91 -4.89
N LEU A 33 -10.47 -3.15 -4.89
CA LEU A 33 -9.56 -2.43 -3.99
C LEU A 33 -9.44 -0.99 -4.46
N THR A 34 -9.78 -0.04 -3.60
CA THR A 34 -9.82 1.39 -3.95
C THR A 34 -8.90 2.20 -3.05
N LEU A 35 -8.15 3.12 -3.65
CA LEU A 35 -7.41 4.12 -2.92
C LEU A 35 -8.37 5.12 -2.26
N PRO A 36 -8.10 5.50 -1.00
CA PRO A 36 -8.87 6.54 -0.33
C PRO A 36 -8.54 7.92 -0.93
N LEU A 37 -9.35 8.92 -0.58
CA LEU A 37 -9.03 10.31 -0.86
C LEU A 37 -7.76 10.73 -0.09
N LEU A 38 -7.12 11.78 -0.60
CA LEU A 38 -5.95 12.39 0.06
C LEU A 38 -6.41 13.17 1.28
N THR A 39 -5.69 13.05 2.39
CA THR A 39 -5.79 14.05 3.45
C THR A 39 -5.26 15.41 2.95
N PRO A 40 -5.64 16.54 3.56
CA PRO A 40 -5.12 17.86 3.15
C PRO A 40 -3.59 17.93 3.09
N SER A 41 -2.89 17.35 4.08
CA SER A 41 -1.43 17.30 4.10
C SER A 41 -0.86 16.41 2.99
N GLU A 42 -1.48 15.26 2.71
CA GLU A 42 -1.09 14.39 1.59
C GLU A 42 -1.28 15.10 0.23
N ALA A 43 -2.28 15.96 0.08
CA ALA A 43 -2.48 16.73 -1.13
C ALA A 43 -1.42 17.83 -1.31
N GLU A 44 -1.08 18.54 -0.23
CA GLU A 44 -0.03 19.57 -0.25
C GLU A 44 1.34 18.97 -0.63
N ILE A 45 1.69 17.83 -0.03
CA ILE A 45 2.94 17.12 -0.34
C ILE A 45 2.93 16.65 -1.80
N ALA A 46 1.83 16.07 -2.27
CA ALA A 46 1.73 15.59 -3.64
C ALA A 46 1.89 16.72 -4.66
N ILE A 47 1.29 17.89 -4.40
CA ILE A 47 1.41 19.09 -5.24
C ILE A 47 2.85 19.61 -5.23
N ALA A 48 3.50 19.66 -4.07
CA ALA A 48 4.90 20.10 -3.97
C ALA A 48 5.87 19.14 -4.70
N ASN A 49 5.47 17.87 -4.83
CA ASN A 49 6.30 16.79 -5.37
C ASN A 49 5.86 16.32 -6.76
N MET A 50 5.07 17.09 -7.51
CA MET A 50 4.55 16.65 -8.82
C MET A 50 5.65 16.35 -9.86
N ASP A 51 6.84 16.91 -9.68
CA ASP A 51 7.99 16.68 -10.56
C ASP A 51 8.88 15.53 -10.08
N LYS A 52 8.57 14.92 -8.93
CA LYS A 52 9.29 13.74 -8.46
C LYS A 52 8.96 12.53 -9.32
N PRO A 53 9.90 11.60 -9.44
CA PRO A 53 9.67 10.40 -10.22
C PRO A 53 8.54 9.55 -9.63
N SER A 54 7.67 9.01 -10.49
CA SER A 54 6.47 8.28 -10.05
C SER A 54 6.74 6.93 -9.41
N HIS A 55 7.84 6.28 -9.82
CA HIS A 55 8.22 4.97 -9.36
C HIS A 55 9.66 4.68 -9.77
N ALA A 56 10.59 4.63 -8.81
CA ALA A 56 11.89 4.01 -9.06
C ALA A 56 11.70 2.50 -8.94
N ASP A 57 12.01 1.77 -10.01
CA ASP A 57 12.04 0.31 -10.00
C ASP A 57 12.93 -0.16 -8.85
N SER A 58 12.43 -1.10 -8.04
CA SER A 58 13.21 -1.73 -6.97
C SER A 58 14.50 -2.41 -7.46
N ALA A 59 14.63 -2.68 -8.77
CA ALA A 59 15.85 -3.14 -9.42
C ALA A 59 16.86 -2.02 -9.73
N GLY A 60 16.64 -0.78 -9.26
CA GLY A 60 17.56 0.34 -9.45
C GLY A 60 17.44 1.04 -10.80
N GLY A 61 16.37 0.77 -11.56
CA GLY A 61 16.05 1.48 -12.80
C GLY A 61 15.75 2.95 -12.51
N ALA A 62 16.38 3.86 -13.27
CA ALA A 62 16.07 5.28 -13.18
C ALA A 62 14.59 5.49 -13.55
N PRO A 63 13.80 6.11 -12.67
CA PRO A 63 12.40 6.36 -12.95
C PRO A 63 12.29 7.30 -14.15
N ARG A 64 11.65 6.82 -15.22
CA ARG A 64 11.69 7.48 -16.53
C ARG A 64 10.80 8.72 -16.63
N TRP A 65 9.78 8.82 -15.79
CA TRP A 65 8.80 9.89 -15.80
C TRP A 65 8.45 10.38 -14.40
N SER A 66 8.23 11.69 -14.26
CA SER A 66 7.61 12.27 -13.08
C SER A 66 6.12 11.93 -13.00
N VAL A 67 5.53 12.09 -11.81
CA VAL A 67 4.08 11.90 -11.66
C VAL A 67 3.29 12.85 -12.57
N TYR A 68 3.75 14.08 -12.75
CA TYR A 68 3.14 15.03 -13.67
C TYR A 68 3.28 14.59 -15.13
N GLU A 69 4.46 14.14 -15.56
CA GLU A 69 4.66 13.67 -16.95
C GLU A 69 3.74 12.50 -17.28
N LEU A 70 3.52 11.59 -16.32
CA LEU A 70 2.55 10.52 -16.46
C LEU A 70 1.10 11.01 -16.52
N ALA A 71 0.73 12.02 -15.72
CA ALA A 71 -0.59 12.64 -15.78
C ALA A 71 -0.82 13.32 -17.14
N HIS A 72 0.17 14.07 -17.63
CA HIS A 72 0.13 14.75 -18.92
C HIS A 72 0.01 13.74 -20.07
N LYS A 73 0.87 12.73 -20.10
CA LYS A 73 0.90 11.72 -21.17
C LYS A 73 -0.39 10.90 -21.25
N ASN A 74 -0.95 10.50 -20.11
CA ASN A 74 -2.08 9.57 -20.08
C ASN A 74 -3.44 10.27 -20.04
N LEU A 75 -3.52 11.51 -19.58
CA LEU A 75 -4.78 12.26 -19.42
C LEU A 75 -4.80 13.62 -20.11
N GLY A 76 -3.71 14.05 -20.75
CA GLY A 76 -3.63 15.36 -21.43
C GLY A 76 -3.63 16.56 -20.48
N LEU A 77 -3.37 16.36 -19.18
CA LEU A 77 -3.49 17.42 -18.18
C LEU A 77 -2.37 18.45 -18.30
N THR A 78 -2.71 19.72 -18.14
CA THR A 78 -1.74 20.78 -17.85
C THR A 78 -1.26 20.66 -16.39
N ARG A 79 -0.14 21.30 -16.03
CA ARG A 79 0.31 21.36 -14.63
C ARG A 79 -0.77 21.93 -13.71
N SER A 80 -1.45 22.99 -14.16
CA SER A 80 -2.52 23.64 -13.41
C SER A 80 -3.70 22.69 -13.21
N ASP A 81 -4.11 21.98 -14.26
CA ASP A 81 -5.20 21.00 -14.16
C ASP A 81 -4.85 19.85 -13.23
N PHE A 82 -3.62 19.34 -13.30
CA PHE A 82 -3.19 18.25 -12.42
C PHE A 82 -3.21 18.67 -10.95
N LYS A 83 -2.72 19.88 -10.64
CA LYS A 83 -2.84 20.45 -9.29
C LYS A 83 -4.29 20.55 -8.83
N THR A 84 -5.16 21.07 -9.69
CA THR A 84 -6.60 21.17 -9.40
C THR A 84 -7.19 19.78 -9.13
N CYS A 85 -6.87 18.78 -9.94
CA CYS A 85 -7.33 17.41 -9.73
C CYS A 85 -6.87 16.82 -8.39
N ILE A 86 -5.64 17.09 -7.95
CA ILE A 86 -5.15 16.65 -6.63
C ILE A 86 -5.97 17.33 -5.51
N GLN A 87 -6.20 18.64 -5.61
CA GLN A 87 -7.00 19.38 -4.63
C GLN A 87 -8.44 18.87 -4.58
N GLU A 88 -9.02 18.53 -5.72
CA GLU A 88 -10.36 17.98 -5.85
C GLU A 88 -10.50 16.58 -5.22
N LEU A 89 -9.44 15.77 -5.28
CA LEU A 89 -9.34 14.43 -4.68
C LEU A 89 -8.93 14.44 -3.20
N THR A 90 -9.08 15.60 -2.54
CA THR A 90 -8.78 15.79 -1.12
C THR A 90 -10.04 15.64 -0.26
N GLU A 91 -9.91 15.01 0.92
CA GLU A 91 -10.97 14.87 1.91
C GLU A 91 -11.61 16.23 2.26
N GLY A 92 -12.94 16.22 2.47
CA GLY A 92 -13.71 17.42 2.82
C GLY A 92 -14.01 18.37 1.64
N LYS A 93 -13.50 18.11 0.44
CA LYS A 93 -13.88 18.84 -0.78
C LYS A 93 -15.17 18.26 -1.35
N LYS A 94 -16.13 19.13 -1.72
CA LYS A 94 -17.40 18.71 -2.34
C LYS A 94 -17.07 18.07 -3.69
N THR A 95 -17.32 16.77 -3.79
CA THR A 95 -16.71 15.85 -4.74
C THR A 95 -16.97 16.18 -6.21
N THR A 96 -15.87 16.16 -6.97
CA THR A 96 -15.72 16.25 -8.44
C THR A 96 -15.81 14.90 -9.15
N MET A 97 -16.34 13.86 -8.49
CA MET A 97 -16.53 12.54 -9.10
C MET A 97 -17.43 12.55 -10.35
N SER A 98 -18.06 13.67 -10.69
CA SER A 98 -18.80 13.84 -11.95
C SER A 98 -17.93 14.15 -13.16
N ARG A 99 -16.72 14.74 -12.99
CA ARG A 99 -15.85 15.13 -14.12
C ARG A 99 -15.03 13.96 -14.66
N TRP A 100 -14.62 13.05 -13.78
CA TRP A 100 -13.67 11.98 -14.09
C TRP A 100 -14.30 10.61 -13.83
N THR A 101 -13.97 9.64 -14.69
CA THR A 101 -14.33 8.24 -14.44
C THR A 101 -13.68 7.74 -13.15
N PHE A 102 -14.25 6.68 -12.58
CA PHE A 102 -13.69 6.02 -11.40
C PHE A 102 -12.21 5.63 -11.61
N GLN A 103 -11.88 5.07 -12.77
CA GLN A 103 -10.52 4.65 -13.12
C GLN A 103 -9.55 5.83 -13.19
N GLN A 104 -9.98 6.95 -13.78
CA GLN A 104 -9.16 8.17 -13.85
C GLN A 104 -8.89 8.75 -12.46
N ASN A 105 -9.90 8.79 -11.59
CA ASN A 105 -9.72 9.22 -10.20
C ASN A 105 -8.72 8.33 -9.45
N GLN A 106 -8.83 7.01 -9.60
CA GLN A 106 -7.92 6.07 -8.95
C GLN A 106 -6.49 6.14 -9.51
N TYR A 107 -6.34 6.40 -10.80
CA TYR A 107 -5.04 6.67 -11.42
C TYR A 107 -4.41 7.96 -10.89
N LEU A 108 -5.17 9.06 -10.81
CA LEU A 108 -4.71 10.33 -10.24
C LEU A 108 -4.31 10.18 -8.77
N LEU A 109 -5.10 9.44 -7.96
CA LEU A 109 -4.75 9.10 -6.58
C LEU A 109 -3.45 8.30 -6.52
N THR A 110 -3.26 7.32 -7.40
CA THR A 110 -2.01 6.53 -7.47
C THR A 110 -0.81 7.45 -7.69
N LEU A 111 -0.88 8.36 -8.66
CA LEU A 111 0.17 9.33 -8.93
C LEU A 111 0.44 10.27 -7.74
N ALA A 112 -0.62 10.74 -7.07
CA ALA A 112 -0.48 11.61 -5.90
C ALA A 112 0.20 10.89 -4.72
N PHE A 113 -0.18 9.64 -4.43
CA PHE A 113 0.47 8.86 -3.38
C PHE A 113 1.92 8.49 -3.75
N CYS A 114 2.22 8.21 -5.02
CA CYS A 114 3.59 8.07 -5.50
C CYS A 114 4.42 9.34 -5.19
N ALA A 115 3.86 10.54 -5.39
CA ALA A 115 4.51 11.81 -5.06
C ALA A 115 4.73 12.02 -3.56
N ASN A 116 3.91 11.37 -2.72
CA ASN A 116 4.03 11.40 -1.25
C ASN A 116 5.12 10.48 -0.72
N ARG A 117 5.66 9.57 -1.53
CA ARG A 117 6.74 8.69 -1.10
C ARG A 117 8.05 9.47 -0.96
N VAL A 118 8.39 9.84 0.27
CA VAL A 118 9.69 10.43 0.62
C VAL A 118 10.55 9.38 1.32
N PRO A 119 11.65 8.89 0.71
CA PRO A 119 12.57 7.97 1.36
C PRO A 119 13.12 8.57 2.66
N GLY A 120 13.06 7.82 3.77
CA GLY A 120 13.58 8.26 5.07
C GLY A 120 12.76 9.35 5.78
N GLY A 121 11.61 9.75 5.24
CA GLY A 121 10.70 10.70 5.89
C GLY A 121 9.89 10.04 7.02
N ALA A 122 9.58 10.82 8.06
CA ALA A 122 8.60 10.43 9.08
C ALA A 122 7.19 10.50 8.48
N ASN A 123 6.75 9.42 7.83
CA ASN A 123 5.39 9.29 7.32
C ASN A 123 4.45 8.82 8.42
N THR A 124 3.15 9.10 8.27
CA THR A 124 2.11 8.52 9.12
C THR A 124 1.91 7.03 8.81
N PHE A 125 1.38 6.24 9.76
CA PHE A 125 0.91 4.88 9.52
C PHE A 125 0.15 4.72 8.20
N ARG A 126 -0.83 5.61 7.97
CA ARG A 126 -1.69 5.59 6.77
C ARG A 126 -0.85 5.74 5.51
N SER A 127 -0.04 6.80 5.44
CA SER A 127 0.73 7.12 4.26
C SER A 127 1.76 6.03 3.97
N ASP A 128 2.36 5.43 4.99
CA ASP A 128 3.26 4.28 4.80
C ASP A 128 2.54 3.06 4.24
N VAL A 129 1.42 2.64 4.84
CA VAL A 129 0.68 1.48 4.35
C VAL A 129 0.25 1.67 2.89
N ILE A 130 -0.22 2.87 2.52
CA ILE A 130 -0.60 3.19 1.14
C ILE A 130 0.60 3.19 0.20
N ASN A 131 1.68 3.89 0.56
CA ASN A 131 2.84 4.05 -0.31
C ASN A 131 3.57 2.71 -0.54
N TRP A 132 3.67 1.86 0.49
CA TRP A 132 4.24 0.52 0.35
C TRP A 132 3.38 -0.38 -0.53
N LEU A 133 2.06 -0.38 -0.35
CA LEU A 133 1.19 -1.18 -1.20
C LEU A 133 1.27 -0.74 -2.67
N ILE A 134 1.25 0.56 -2.94
CA ILE A 134 1.35 1.09 -4.32
C ILE A 134 2.69 0.71 -4.94
N LYS A 135 3.79 0.87 -4.20
CA LYS A 135 5.12 0.45 -4.66
C LYS A 135 5.10 -1.03 -5.05
N ASP A 136 4.74 -1.89 -4.11
CA ASP A 136 4.85 -3.33 -4.28
C ASP A 136 3.90 -3.83 -5.39
N GLN A 137 2.74 -3.21 -5.55
CA GLN A 137 1.86 -3.46 -6.69
C GLN A 137 2.50 -3.07 -8.03
N LEU A 138 3.13 -1.90 -8.11
CA LEU A 138 3.76 -1.41 -9.34
C LEU A 138 4.98 -2.26 -9.70
N ASP A 139 5.82 -2.61 -8.73
CA ASP A 139 6.94 -3.54 -8.92
C ASP A 139 6.44 -4.91 -9.43
N ALA A 140 5.42 -5.47 -8.80
CA ALA A 140 4.84 -6.75 -9.23
C ALA A 140 4.22 -6.67 -10.63
N ALA A 141 3.63 -5.54 -11.00
CA ALA A 141 3.14 -5.30 -12.34
C ALA A 141 4.27 -5.15 -13.38
N ASP A 142 5.40 -4.54 -13.01
CA ASP A 142 6.58 -4.42 -13.87
C ASP A 142 7.21 -5.81 -14.13
N THR A 143 7.00 -6.80 -13.25
CA THR A 143 7.35 -8.22 -13.53
C THR A 143 6.36 -8.98 -14.42
N GLY A 144 5.25 -8.34 -14.80
CA GLY A 144 4.19 -8.92 -15.62
C GLY A 144 3.25 -9.87 -14.89
N VAL A 145 3.33 -9.97 -13.56
CA VAL A 145 2.50 -10.91 -12.77
C VAL A 145 1.15 -10.31 -12.42
N LEU A 146 1.11 -9.04 -12.05
CA LEU A 146 -0.11 -8.35 -11.65
C LEU A 146 -0.51 -7.28 -12.66
N LYS A 147 -1.80 -6.95 -12.69
CA LYS A 147 -2.26 -5.76 -13.40
C LYS A 147 -1.66 -4.50 -12.79
N ARG A 148 -1.33 -3.51 -13.64
CA ARG A 148 -0.66 -2.29 -13.18
C ARG A 148 -1.43 -1.49 -12.13
N TRP A 149 -2.75 -1.45 -12.20
CA TRP A 149 -3.56 -0.58 -11.36
C TRP A 149 -4.41 -1.34 -10.36
N LEU A 150 -4.42 -0.92 -9.09
CA LEU A 150 -5.16 -1.57 -8.00
C LEU A 150 -6.64 -1.79 -8.34
N TYR A 151 -7.29 -0.78 -8.93
CA TYR A 151 -8.71 -0.82 -9.30
C TYR A 151 -9.02 -1.83 -10.42
N SER A 152 -8.00 -2.31 -11.13
CA SER A 152 -8.14 -3.28 -12.21
C SER A 152 -7.91 -4.72 -11.74
N ALA A 153 -7.39 -4.90 -10.53
CA ALA A 153 -7.08 -6.20 -9.95
C ALA A 153 -8.28 -7.15 -10.02
N ASN A 154 -8.06 -8.36 -10.51
CA ASN A 154 -9.04 -9.43 -10.43
C ASN A 154 -9.19 -9.90 -8.96
N ARG A 155 -10.13 -10.82 -8.70
CA ARG A 155 -10.41 -11.28 -7.34
C ARG A 155 -9.20 -11.94 -6.66
N ILE A 156 -8.40 -12.71 -7.40
CA ILE A 156 -7.20 -13.38 -6.87
C ILE A 156 -6.15 -12.33 -6.49
N GLU A 157 -5.86 -11.41 -7.40
CA GLU A 157 -4.91 -10.31 -7.17
C GLU A 157 -5.35 -9.44 -6.00
N ALA A 158 -6.64 -9.08 -5.93
CA ALA A 158 -7.19 -8.28 -4.84
C ALA A 158 -7.09 -9.00 -3.49
N THR A 159 -7.40 -10.30 -3.42
CA THR A 159 -7.26 -11.07 -2.17
C THR A 159 -5.81 -11.16 -1.71
N MET A 160 -4.88 -11.39 -2.63
CA MET A 160 -3.44 -11.36 -2.33
C MET A 160 -3.00 -9.98 -1.81
N LEU A 161 -3.42 -8.90 -2.46
CA LEU A 161 -3.10 -7.53 -2.02
C LEU A 161 -3.69 -7.20 -0.64
N GLN A 162 -4.86 -7.72 -0.31
CA GLN A 162 -5.41 -7.60 1.05
C GLN A 162 -4.55 -8.35 2.07
N GLY A 163 -4.03 -9.52 1.73
CA GLY A 163 -3.03 -10.22 2.55
C GLY A 163 -1.77 -9.38 2.75
N LEU A 164 -1.27 -8.74 1.69
CA LEU A 164 -0.11 -7.85 1.77
C LEU A 164 -0.38 -6.63 2.67
N ILE A 165 -1.57 -6.03 2.60
CA ILE A 165 -1.97 -4.94 3.52
C ILE A 165 -1.88 -5.41 4.97
N CYS A 166 -2.31 -6.63 5.29
CA CYS A 166 -2.20 -7.18 6.65
C CYS A 166 -0.74 -7.28 7.13
N VAL A 167 0.16 -7.76 6.25
CA VAL A 167 1.60 -7.88 6.53
C VAL A 167 2.20 -6.49 6.78
N VAL A 168 2.02 -5.56 5.84
CA VAL A 168 2.56 -4.19 5.92
C VAL A 168 2.05 -3.46 7.16
N SER A 169 0.75 -3.56 7.44
CA SER A 169 0.12 -2.92 8.61
C SER A 169 0.69 -3.41 9.93
N THR A 170 0.97 -4.71 10.04
CA THR A 170 1.52 -5.30 11.27
C THR A 170 2.99 -4.90 11.45
N LEU A 171 3.78 -4.92 10.37
CA LEU A 171 5.18 -4.49 10.39
C LEU A 171 5.33 -3.00 10.69
N ARG A 172 4.58 -2.12 10.01
CA ARG A 172 4.65 -0.66 10.24
C ARG A 172 4.12 -0.28 11.62
N GLY A 173 3.02 -0.90 12.06
CA GLY A 173 2.53 -0.71 13.42
C GLY A 173 3.61 -1.06 14.46
N SER A 174 4.47 -2.04 14.21
CA SER A 174 5.59 -2.36 15.10
C SER A 174 6.54 -1.18 15.29
N LEU A 175 6.93 -0.54 14.19
CA LEU A 175 7.95 0.51 14.15
C LEU A 175 7.52 1.82 14.83
N GLU A 176 6.23 2.15 14.83
CA GLU A 176 5.73 3.39 15.47
C GLU A 176 5.85 3.39 17.00
N THR A 177 6.01 2.22 17.63
CA THR A 177 5.96 2.14 19.10
C THR A 177 7.29 2.44 19.78
N LEU A 178 8.42 2.38 19.06
CA LEU A 178 9.80 2.53 19.55
C LEU A 178 10.18 1.64 20.77
N ASP A 179 9.25 0.83 21.28
CA ASP A 179 9.43 -0.14 22.34
C ASP A 179 9.81 -1.50 21.73
N LEU A 180 11.05 -1.94 22.00
CA LEU A 180 11.60 -3.19 21.48
C LEU A 180 10.78 -4.43 21.86
N THR A 181 10.10 -4.42 23.00
CA THR A 181 9.23 -5.52 23.44
C THR A 181 7.98 -5.59 22.59
N VAL A 182 7.39 -4.43 22.29
CA VAL A 182 6.20 -4.31 21.43
C VAL A 182 6.56 -4.60 19.98
N VAL A 183 7.72 -4.13 19.50
CA VAL A 183 8.26 -4.44 18.17
C VAL A 183 8.44 -5.95 17.99
N LYS A 184 9.14 -6.62 18.91
CA LYS A 184 9.33 -8.08 18.85
C LYS A 184 7.99 -8.82 18.81
N LYS A 185 7.06 -8.45 19.68
CA LYS A 185 5.74 -9.08 19.75
C LYS A 185 4.93 -8.90 18.46
N ARG A 186 4.98 -7.72 17.84
CA ARG A 186 4.25 -7.44 16.60
C ARG A 186 4.95 -8.04 15.38
N ALA A 187 6.29 -8.13 15.35
CA ALA A 187 7.04 -8.87 14.35
C ALA A 187 6.75 -10.39 14.41
N THR A 188 6.62 -10.97 15.61
CA THR A 188 6.12 -12.36 15.74
C THR A 188 4.69 -12.49 15.21
N ALA A 189 3.86 -11.47 15.39
CA ALA A 189 2.49 -11.48 14.91
C ALA A 189 2.35 -11.30 13.38
N SER A 190 3.36 -10.76 12.69
CA SER A 190 3.37 -10.72 11.22
C SER A 190 3.67 -12.08 10.62
N GLY A 191 4.39 -12.98 11.33
CA GLY A 191 4.72 -14.32 10.84
C GLY A 191 3.52 -15.12 10.32
N PRO A 192 2.41 -15.25 11.07
CA PRO A 192 1.19 -15.87 10.57
C PRO A 192 0.60 -15.20 9.31
N CYS A 193 0.69 -13.87 9.19
CA CYS A 193 0.24 -13.15 8.00
C CYS A 193 1.15 -13.41 6.79
N CYS A 194 2.47 -13.45 7.00
CA CYS A 194 3.45 -13.79 5.97
C CYS A 194 3.21 -15.21 5.46
N ARG A 195 3.08 -16.20 6.36
CA ARG A 195 2.76 -17.59 6.00
C ARG A 195 1.47 -17.70 5.21
N ALA A 196 0.38 -17.12 5.71
CA ALA A 196 -0.90 -17.15 5.01
C ALA A 196 -0.82 -16.54 3.61
N LEU A 197 -0.06 -15.46 3.44
CA LEU A 197 0.17 -14.84 2.13
C LEU A 197 1.02 -15.73 1.22
N VAL A 198 2.07 -16.37 1.74
CA VAL A 198 2.90 -17.33 1.00
C VAL A 198 2.06 -18.52 0.53
N THR A 199 1.29 -19.14 1.43
CA THR A 199 0.39 -20.26 1.09
C THR A 199 -0.61 -19.83 0.01
N TYR A 200 -1.20 -18.64 0.13
CA TYR A 200 -2.14 -18.10 -0.87
C TYR A 200 -1.47 -17.91 -2.24
N ILE A 201 -0.27 -17.34 -2.27
CA ILE A 201 0.47 -17.12 -3.53
C ILE A 201 0.78 -18.46 -4.21
N LYS A 202 1.26 -19.46 -3.47
CA LYS A 202 1.53 -20.80 -4.04
C LYS A 202 0.28 -21.48 -4.59
N ALA A 203 -0.88 -21.29 -3.96
CA ALA A 203 -2.13 -21.92 -4.36
C ALA A 203 -2.75 -21.31 -5.63
N HIS A 204 -2.45 -20.05 -5.94
CA HIS A 204 -3.18 -19.29 -6.94
C HIS A 204 -2.35 -18.74 -8.10
N PHE A 205 -1.01 -18.76 -8.00
CA PHE A 205 -0.10 -18.30 -9.05
C PHE A 205 0.78 -19.45 -9.54
N SER A 206 1.25 -19.35 -10.80
CA SER A 206 2.21 -20.31 -11.33
C SER A 206 3.50 -20.31 -10.49
N PRO A 207 4.27 -21.41 -10.42
CA PRO A 207 5.53 -21.43 -9.66
C PRO A 207 6.51 -20.33 -10.08
N ALA A 208 6.55 -19.98 -11.38
CA ALA A 208 7.39 -18.91 -11.89
C ALA A 208 6.91 -17.52 -11.41
N ASP A 209 5.60 -17.29 -11.41
CA ASP A 209 5.03 -16.01 -10.98
C ASP A 209 5.07 -15.85 -9.45
N ALA A 210 4.85 -16.94 -8.71
CA ALA A 210 5.01 -16.98 -7.26
C ALA A 210 6.43 -16.55 -6.84
N GLN A 211 7.47 -17.05 -7.51
CA GLN A 211 8.86 -16.65 -7.22
C GLN A 211 9.11 -15.15 -7.46
N LYS A 212 8.53 -14.58 -8.51
CA LYS A 212 8.60 -13.12 -8.73
C LYS A 212 7.91 -12.36 -7.61
N LEU A 213 6.73 -12.79 -7.18
CA LEU A 213 5.98 -12.14 -6.10
C LEU A 213 6.71 -12.25 -4.76
N PHE A 214 7.31 -13.39 -4.42
CA PHE A 214 8.12 -13.53 -3.20
C PHE A 214 9.30 -12.59 -3.20
N LYS A 215 9.98 -12.44 -4.35
CA LYS A 215 11.07 -11.47 -4.50
C LYS A 215 10.58 -10.03 -4.34
N VAL A 216 9.47 -9.65 -4.97
CA VAL A 216 8.92 -8.28 -4.90
C VAL A 216 8.46 -7.94 -3.49
N PHE A 217 7.70 -8.82 -2.85
CA PHE A 217 7.15 -8.59 -1.51
C PHE A 217 8.12 -8.93 -0.38
N THR A 218 9.35 -9.37 -0.71
CA THR A 218 10.36 -9.79 0.26
C THR A 218 9.82 -10.84 1.24
N LEU A 219 9.09 -11.82 0.71
CA LEU A 219 8.53 -12.93 1.48
C LEU A 219 9.45 -14.15 1.40
N ASP A 220 9.67 -14.82 2.52
CA ASP A 220 10.43 -16.06 2.55
C ASP A 220 9.49 -17.25 2.23
N PRO A 221 9.68 -17.94 1.08
CA PRO A 221 8.82 -19.05 0.68
C PRO A 221 9.00 -20.31 1.53
N SER A 222 10.04 -20.37 2.36
CA SER A 222 10.33 -21.48 3.27
C SER A 222 9.52 -21.42 4.57
N GLU A 223 8.89 -20.30 4.90
CA GLU A 223 8.06 -20.16 6.11
C GLU A 223 6.79 -21.05 6.12
N ASP A 224 6.50 -21.73 5.01
CA ASP A 224 5.34 -22.62 4.83
C ASP A 224 5.55 -24.03 5.45
N THR A 225 6.71 -24.30 6.08
CA THR A 225 7.08 -25.66 6.54
C THR A 225 6.83 -25.99 8.01
N GLU A 226 6.23 -25.11 8.81
CA GLU A 226 5.86 -25.45 10.19
C GLU A 226 4.36 -25.72 10.31
N ASN A 227 4.00 -27.00 10.22
CA ASN A 227 2.75 -27.57 10.74
C ASN A 227 2.88 -27.82 12.24
#